data_AF-A0A1H9B9L9-F1
#
_entry.id   AF-A0A1H9B9L9-F1
#
_cell.length_a   1.000
_cell.length_b   1.000
_cell.length_c   1.000
_cell.angle_alpha   90.00
_cell.angle_beta   90.00
_cell.angle_gamma   90.00
#
_symmetry.space_group_name_H-M   'P 1'
#
loop_
_entity.id
_entity.type
_entity.pdbx_description
1 polymer ?
#
loop_
_entity_poly.entity_id
_entity_poly.type
_entity_poly.pdbx_seq_one_letter_code
_entity_poly.pdbx_strand_id
1 'polypeptide(L)' 'MKNNKGIIIASIILLYCVLDVIYTCVLYGKINWSILFLATCMIGLIEVAIANNKLLKQNINH' A
#
# COMPACT_ATOMS: atom_id res chain seq x y z
N MET A 1 16.48 7.35 8.27
CA MET A 1 15.22 8.12 8.10
C MET A 1 14.77 8.35 6.65
N LYS A 2 15.53 7.96 5.60
CA LYS A 2 15.19 8.26 4.20
C LYS A 2 14.12 7.31 3.58
N ASN A 3 13.99 6.08 4.09
CA ASN A 3 13.11 5.05 3.50
C ASN A 3 11.63 5.10 3.94
N ASN A 4 11.27 5.91 4.94
CA ASN A 4 9.89 5.92 5.44
C ASN A 4 8.93 6.73 4.56
N LYS A 5 9.43 7.70 3.77
CA LYS A 5 8.58 8.56 2.93
C LYS A 5 7.84 7.78 1.85
N GLY A 6 8.51 6.80 1.20
CA GLY A 6 7.90 5.97 0.16
C GLY A 6 6.78 5.08 0.72
N ILE A 7 6.99 4.49 1.89
CA ILE A 7 5.97 3.68 2.59
C ILE A 7 4.76 4.55 2.94
N ILE A 8 4.97 5.76 3.46
CA ILE A 8 3.88 6.69 3.79
C ILE A 8 3.04 7.03 2.54
N ILE A 9 3.69 7.34 1.42
CA ILE A 9 2.98 7.65 0.17
C ILE A 9 2.19 6.44 -0.32
N ALA A 10 2.78 5.23 -0.30
CA ALA A 10 2.08 4.01 -0.67
C ALA A 10 0.87 3.73 0.24
N SER A 11 1.00 3.96 1.54
CA SER A 11 -0.11 3.85 2.51
C SER A 11 -1.25 4.84 2.22
N ILE A 12 -0.93 6.09 1.84
CA ILE A 12 -1.94 7.09 1.46
C ILE A 12 -2.67 6.65 0.20
N ILE A 13 -1.95 6.20 -0.84
CA ILE A 13 -2.56 5.71 -2.08
C ILE A 13 -3.47 4.51 -1.81
N LEU A 14 -3.01 3.57 -0.98
CA LEU A 14 -3.81 2.42 -0.56
C LEU A 14 -5.11 2.85 0.12
N LEU A 15 -5.05 3.81 1.04
CA LEU A 15 -6.24 4.34 1.72
C LEU A 15 -7.26 4.90 0.71
N TYR A 16 -6.81 5.69 -0.26
CA TYR A 16 -7.70 6.22 -1.30
C TYR A 16 -8.32 5.13 -2.16
N CYS A 17 -7.55 4.10 -2.53
CA CYS A 17 -8.08 2.97 -3.30
C CYS A 17 -9.18 2.23 -2.53
N VAL A 18 -8.96 1.97 -1.24
CA VAL A 18 -9.95 1.28 -0.40
C VAL A 18 -11.22 2.13 -0.24
N LEU A 19 -11.06 3.43 0.01
CA LEU A 19 -12.20 4.34 0.12
C LEU A 19 -13.00 4.41 -1.19
N ASP A 20 -12.35 4.48 -2.35
CA ASP A 20 -13.04 4.50 -3.64
C ASP A 20 -13.80 3.19 -3.91
N VAL A 21 -13.21 2.02 -3.60
CA VAL A 21 -13.90 0.73 -3.73
C VAL A 21 -15.13 0.67 -2.82
N ILE A 22 -15.02 1.10 -1.56
CA ILE A 22 -16.15 1.13 -0.63
C ILE A 22 -17.21 2.11 -1.13
N TYR A 23 -16.80 3.32 -1.51
CA TYR A 23 -17.70 4.38 -1.97
C TYR A 23 -18.48 3.95 -3.22
N THR A 24 -17.79 3.41 -4.23
CA THR A 24 -18.42 2.93 -5.47
C THR A 24 -19.33 1.73 -5.24
N CYS A 25 -18.94 0.83 -4.33
CA CYS A 25 -19.77 -0.30 -3.93
C CYS A 25 -21.06 0.17 -3.25
N VAL A 26 -20.97 1.13 -2.31
CA VAL A 26 -22.13 1.65 -1.57
C VAL A 26 -23.07 2.46 -2.47
N LEU A 27 -22.55 3.34 -3.33
CA LEU A 27 -23.38 4.23 -4.13
C LEU A 27 -23.95 3.59 -5.39
N TYR A 28 -23.17 2.77 -6.07
CA TYR A 28 -23.52 2.24 -7.38
C TYR A 28 -23.78 0.73 -7.36
N GLY A 29 -23.57 0.05 -6.23
CA GLY A 29 -23.68 -1.40 -6.13
C GLY A 29 -22.64 -2.14 -6.98
N LYS A 30 -21.55 -1.46 -7.36
CA LYS A 30 -20.52 -1.96 -8.29
C LYS A 30 -19.16 -1.90 -7.65
N ILE A 31 -18.36 -2.93 -7.88
CA ILE A 31 -16.96 -2.96 -7.47
C ILE A 31 -16.09 -2.45 -8.61
N ASN A 32 -15.27 -1.44 -8.33
CA ASN A 32 -14.26 -0.98 -9.26
C ASN A 32 -13.02 -1.89 -9.19
N TRP A 33 -13.04 -2.94 -10.03
CA TRP A 33 -12.00 -3.99 -10.03
C TRP A 33 -10.58 -3.47 -10.30
N SER A 34 -10.42 -2.40 -11.08
CA SER A 34 -9.10 -1.82 -11.36
C SER A 34 -8.51 -1.15 -10.13
N ILE A 35 -9.33 -0.46 -9.34
CA ILE A 35 -8.92 0.16 -8.07
C ILE A 35 -8.67 -0.90 -7.01
N LEU A 36 -9.48 -1.95 -6.98
CA LEU A 36 -9.25 -3.09 -6.10
C LEU A 36 -7.90 -3.76 -6.39
N PHE A 37 -7.59 -3.98 -7.68
CA PHE A 37 -6.30 -4.50 -8.11
C PHE A 37 -5.14 -3.59 -7.69
N LEU A 38 -5.28 -2.28 -7.87
CA LEU A 38 -4.28 -1.30 -7.44
C LEU A 38 -4.05 -1.34 -5.92
N ALA A 39 -5.12 -1.47 -5.12
CA ALA A 39 -5.01 -1.63 -3.67
C ALA A 39 -4.18 -2.88 -3.31
N THR A 40 -4.44 -4.01 -3.97
CA THR A 40 -3.65 -5.24 -3.77
C THR A 40 -2.17 -5.05 -4.12
N CYS A 41 -1.87 -4.37 -5.23
CA CYS A 41 -0.49 -4.06 -5.60
C CYS A 41 0.23 -3.18 -4.56
N MET A 42 -0.46 -2.17 -4.02
CA MET A 42 0.11 -1.28 -3.01
C MET A 42 0.41 -2.01 -1.70
N ILE A 43 -0.42 -2.97 -1.28
CA ILE A 43 -0.15 -3.83 -0.13
C ILE A 43 1.17 -4.60 -0.34
N GLY A 44 1.33 -5.26 -1.48
CA GLY A 44 2.57 -6.01 -1.79
C GLY A 44 3.82 -5.13 -1.79
N LEU A 45 3.73 -3.91 -2.34
CA LEU A 45 4.84 -2.95 -2.30
C LEU A 45 5.22 -2.53 -0.88
N ILE A 46 4.22 -2.31 -0.02
CA ILE A 46 4.43 -1.96 1.39
C ILE A 46 5.11 -3.13 2.13
N GLU A 47 4.64 -4.37 1.94
CA GLU A 47 5.23 -5.56 2.56
C GLU A 47 6.69 -5.76 2.16
N VAL A 48 6.99 -5.67 0.86
CA VAL A 48 8.37 -5.78 0.35
C VAL A 48 9.25 -4.65 0.90
N ALA A 49 8.74 -3.42 0.96
CA ALA A 49 9.47 -2.29 1.52
C ALA A 49 9.78 -2.48 3.01
N ILE A 50 8.84 -3.02 3.79
CA ILE A 50 9.04 -3.32 5.22
C ILE A 50 10.07 -4.44 5.39
N ALA A 51 9.95 -5.53 4.63
CA ALA A 51 10.88 -6.66 4.67
C ALA A 51 12.31 -6.22 4.34
N ASN A 52 12.49 -5.44 3.26
CA ASN A 52 13.79 -4.90 2.87
C ASN A 52 14.38 -3.97 3.93
N ASN A 53 13.56 -3.11 4.55
CA ASN A 53 14.03 -2.22 5.61
C ASN A 53 14.47 -3.00 6.87
N LYS A 54 13.82 -4.14 7.16
CA LYS A 54 14.21 -5.06 8.25
C LYS A 54 15.56 -5.73 7.96
N LEU A 55 15.74 -6.27 6.75
CA LEU A 55 17.00 -6.89 6.32
C LEU A 55 18.16 -5.89 6.31
N LEU A 56 17.91 -4.67 5.82
CA LEU A 56 18.92 -3.61 5.76
C LEU A 56 19.36 -3.16 7.16
N LYS A 57 18.44 -3.11 8.14
CA LYS A 57 18.80 -2.85 9.55
C LYS A 57 19.64 -3.97 10.17
N GLN A 58 19.39 -5.23 9.81
CA GLN A 58 20.17 -6.35 10.31
C GLN A 58 21.61 -6.33 9.75
N ASN A 59 21.77 -5.97 8.48
CA ASN A 59 23.09 -5.94 7.82
C ASN A 59 23.98 -4.76 8.27
N ILE A 60 23.43 -3.72 8.89
CA ILE A 60 24.19 -2.57 9.43
C ILE A 60 24.66 -2.83 10.88
N ASN A 61 24.01 -3.74 11.59
CA ASN A 61 24.31 -4.06 12.99
C ASN A 61 25.30 -5.25 13.14
N HIS A 62 25.93 -5.67 12.05
CA HIS A 62 26.91 -6.76 12.00
C HIS A 62 28.26 -6.22 11.50
#